data_AF-A0A8J7P6X8-F1
#
_entry.id   AF-A0A8J7P6X8-F1
#
_cell.length_a   1.000
_cell.length_b   1.000
_cell.length_c   1.000
_cell.angle_alpha   90.00
_cell.angle_beta   90.00
_cell.angle_gamma   90.00
#
_symmetry.space_group_name_H-M   'P 1'
#
loop_
_entity.id
_entity.type
_entity.pdbx_description
1 polymer ?
#
loop_
_entity_poly.entity_id
_entity_poly.type
_entity_poly.pdbx_seq_one_letter_code
_entity_poly.pdbx_strand_id
1 'polypeptide(L)'
;MLFDDFFFLVNQVASTETDSDILAELAEQLFDRPALLSLLAVSPHLPDSLLEAFSKHPEPAVRLMLTCNTAVSSGLKPAILKVLLADTNPDIRYSLAENYNLPREALAMLLDDENPYVCNRARKTLQRLEVQFVHSVSSVDFGGKNDKRSEGVA
;
A
#
# COMPACT_ATOMS: atom_id res chain seq x y z
N MET A 1 12.05 -15.87 5.00
CA MET A 1 12.61 -16.25 6.32
C MET A 1 13.22 -15.06 7.06
N LEU A 2 14.30 -14.40 6.60
CA LEU A 2 14.82 -13.20 7.31
C LEU A 2 13.93 -11.94 7.17
N PHE A 3 13.10 -11.86 6.14
CA PHE A 3 12.16 -10.75 5.95
C PHE A 3 10.95 -10.84 6.89
N ASP A 4 10.52 -12.06 7.23
CA ASP A 4 9.25 -12.28 7.94
C ASP A 4 9.37 -11.99 9.44
N ASP A 5 10.48 -12.40 10.08
CA ASP A 5 10.67 -12.22 11.52
C ASP A 5 10.95 -10.74 11.89
N PHE A 6 11.70 -10.04 11.04
CA PHE A 6 11.98 -8.60 11.23
C PHE A 6 10.74 -7.76 10.92
N PHE A 7 10.02 -8.07 9.84
CA PHE A 7 8.74 -7.43 9.51
C PHE A 7 7.70 -7.67 10.61
N PHE A 8 7.65 -8.87 11.21
CA PHE A 8 6.74 -9.18 12.31
C PHE A 8 7.07 -8.38 13.59
N LEU A 9 8.36 -8.29 13.97
CA LEU A 9 8.79 -7.52 15.14
C LEU A 9 8.57 -6.01 14.96
N VAL A 10 8.83 -5.50 13.75
CA VAL A 10 8.59 -4.09 13.40
C VAL A 10 7.09 -3.79 13.37
N ASN A 11 6.27 -4.69 12.82
CA ASN A 11 4.82 -4.58 12.87
C ASN A 11 4.33 -4.60 14.32
N GLN A 12 4.91 -5.43 15.20
CA GLN A 12 4.58 -5.45 16.62
C GLN A 12 4.88 -4.09 17.30
N VAL A 13 6.02 -3.47 17.01
CA VAL A 13 6.41 -2.15 17.57
C VAL A 13 5.61 -0.99 16.94
N ALA A 14 5.27 -1.08 15.66
CA ALA A 14 4.48 -0.07 14.96
C ALA A 14 2.97 -0.19 15.23
N SER A 15 2.51 -1.36 15.70
CA SER A 15 1.12 -1.65 16.09
C SER A 15 0.78 -1.30 17.52
N THR A 16 1.77 -0.98 18.37
CA THR A 16 1.45 -0.31 19.64
C THR A 16 0.93 1.08 19.28
N GLU A 17 -0.21 1.47 19.84
CA GLU A 17 -0.83 2.80 19.75
C GLU A 17 0.11 3.87 20.33
N THR A 18 1.25 4.05 19.67
CA THR A 18 2.31 4.95 20.05
C THR A 18 1.89 6.31 19.55
N ASP A 19 1.80 7.25 20.47
CA ASP A 19 1.40 8.62 20.17
C ASP A 19 2.30 9.20 19.07
N SER A 20 1.68 9.98 18.16
CA SER A 20 2.35 10.70 17.09
C SER A 20 3.52 11.54 17.64
N ASP A 21 3.36 12.12 18.83
CA ASP A 21 4.39 12.94 19.48
C ASP A 21 5.63 12.10 19.86
N ILE A 22 5.42 10.87 20.34
CA ILE A 22 6.52 9.95 20.69
C ILE A 22 7.25 9.51 19.41
N LEU A 23 6.52 9.25 18.33
CA LEU A 23 7.13 8.91 17.03
C LEU A 23 7.98 10.07 16.49
N ALA A 24 7.55 11.31 16.69
CA ALA A 24 8.33 12.50 16.33
C ALA A 24 9.63 12.59 17.13
N GLU A 25 9.55 12.45 18.46
CA GLU A 25 10.73 12.47 19.32
C GLU A 25 11.71 11.34 18.98
N LEU A 26 11.21 10.13 18.74
CA LEU A 26 12.05 8.99 18.33
C LEU A 26 12.71 9.24 16.97
N ALA A 27 12.00 9.81 16.00
CA ALA A 27 12.58 10.12 14.70
C ALA A 27 13.72 11.14 14.82
N GLU A 28 13.57 12.15 15.68
CA GLU A 28 14.62 13.12 15.99
C GLU A 28 15.84 12.46 16.65
N GLN A 29 15.63 11.57 17.62
CA GLN A 29 16.72 10.86 18.29
C GLN A 29 17.46 9.86 17.38
N LEU A 30 16.77 9.35 16.35
CA LEU A 30 17.27 8.33 15.44
C LEU A 30 17.71 8.88 14.08
N PHE A 31 17.83 10.21 13.93
CA PHE A 31 18.10 10.84 12.63
C PHE A 31 19.36 10.32 11.93
N ASP A 32 20.41 9.98 12.68
CA ASP A 32 21.67 9.41 12.18
C ASP A 32 21.63 7.89 11.95
N ARG A 33 20.48 7.24 12.18
CA ARG A 33 20.33 5.78 12.14
C ARG A 33 19.22 5.39 11.17
N PRO A 34 19.46 5.49 9.86
CA PRO A 34 18.40 5.32 8.86
C PRO A 34 17.77 3.92 8.88
N ALA A 35 18.51 2.88 9.25
CA ALA A 35 17.98 1.53 9.42
C ALA A 35 16.96 1.41 10.56
N LEU A 36 17.06 2.25 11.60
CA LEU A 36 16.07 2.33 12.67
C LEU A 36 14.93 3.30 12.29
N LEU A 37 15.27 4.40 11.60
CA LEU A 37 14.29 5.36 11.10
C LEU A 37 13.29 4.71 10.14
N SER A 38 13.75 3.78 9.29
CA SER A 38 12.89 3.03 8.38
C SER A 38 11.85 2.18 9.10
N LEU A 39 12.08 1.81 10.37
CA LEU A 39 11.10 1.06 11.16
C LEU A 39 9.90 1.91 11.54
N LEU A 40 10.12 3.21 11.77
CA LEU A 40 9.04 4.15 12.09
C LEU A 40 8.13 4.41 10.87
N ALA A 41 8.69 4.32 9.66
CA ALA A 41 7.98 4.62 8.41
C ALA A 41 6.73 3.74 8.20
N VAL A 42 6.71 2.52 8.75
CA VAL A 42 5.58 1.59 8.61
C VAL A 42 4.43 1.94 9.56
N SER A 43 4.65 2.79 10.56
CA SER A 43 3.65 3.12 11.58
C SER A 43 2.43 3.83 10.99
N PRO A 44 1.19 3.34 11.23
CA PRO A 44 -0.02 3.98 10.75
C PRO A 44 -0.27 5.36 11.40
N HIS A 45 0.38 5.63 12.54
CA HIS A 45 0.27 6.88 13.29
C HIS A 45 1.42 7.84 13.03
N LEU A 46 2.27 7.56 12.04
CA LEU A 46 3.36 8.47 11.70
C LEU A 46 2.80 9.84 11.28
N PRO A 47 3.22 10.94 11.93
CA PRO A 47 2.70 12.27 11.59
C PRO A 47 2.98 12.66 10.14
N ASP A 48 2.08 13.46 9.57
CA ASP A 48 2.14 13.88 8.16
C ASP A 48 3.46 14.58 7.80
N SER A 49 4.02 15.38 8.72
CA SER A 49 5.33 16.03 8.53
C SER A 49 6.46 15.02 8.37
N LEU A 50 6.44 13.93 9.13
CA LEU A 50 7.41 12.85 9.01
C LEU A 50 7.17 11.99 7.78
N LEU A 51 5.92 11.72 7.41
CA LEU A 51 5.60 11.05 6.14
C LEU A 51 6.18 11.82 4.95
N GLU A 52 6.01 13.15 4.94
CA GLU A 52 6.58 14.02 3.91
C GLU A 52 8.11 14.00 3.92
N ALA A 53 8.74 14.12 5.09
CA ALA A 53 10.20 14.07 5.23
C ALA A 53 10.76 12.72 4.77
N PHE A 54 10.15 11.62 5.20
CA PHE A 54 10.57 10.26 4.86
C PHE A 54 10.40 9.98 3.37
N SER A 55 9.39 10.54 2.71
CA SER A 55 9.19 10.36 1.26
C SER A 55 10.33 10.94 0.41
N LYS A 56 11.10 11.87 0.99
CA LYS A 56 12.24 12.55 0.34
C LYS A 56 13.58 12.18 1.00
N HIS A 57 13.58 11.21 1.91
CA HIS A 57 14.77 10.85 2.68
C HIS A 57 15.87 10.33 1.74
N PRO A 58 17.15 10.70 1.94
CA PRO A 58 18.24 10.28 1.04
C PRO A 58 18.42 8.76 1.00
N GLU A 59 18.28 8.08 2.15
CA GLU A 59 18.37 6.62 2.24
C GLU A 59 17.15 5.93 1.62
N PRO A 60 17.31 5.09 0.57
CA PRO A 60 16.19 4.38 -0.06
C PRO A 60 15.46 3.42 0.87
N ALA A 61 16.13 2.83 1.88
CA ALA A 61 15.48 1.93 2.83
C ALA A 61 14.35 2.62 3.62
N VAL A 62 14.52 3.91 3.97
CA VAL A 62 13.49 4.70 4.66
C VAL A 62 12.29 4.94 3.73
N ARG A 63 12.55 5.33 2.47
CA ARG A 63 11.52 5.55 1.46
C ARG A 63 10.77 4.26 1.11
N LEU A 64 11.49 3.14 1.03
CA LEU A 64 10.93 1.82 0.78
C LEU A 64 9.93 1.42 1.87
N MET A 65 10.24 1.65 3.15
CA MET A 65 9.32 1.29 4.22
C MET A 65 8.02 2.10 4.24
N LEU A 66 7.99 3.29 3.62
CA LEU A 66 6.73 4.01 3.42
C LEU A 66 5.76 3.31 2.48
N THR A 67 6.22 2.44 1.56
CA THR A 67 5.31 1.70 0.67
C THR A 67 4.47 0.67 1.44
N CYS A 68 4.94 0.26 2.61
CA CYS A 68 4.24 -0.62 3.55
C CYS A 68 3.32 0.15 4.52
N ASN A 69 3.41 1.48 4.59
CA ASN A 69 2.55 2.30 5.42
C ASN A 69 1.10 2.25 4.89
N THR A 70 0.12 1.99 5.76
CA THR A 70 -1.29 1.84 5.37
C THR A 70 -1.89 3.13 4.83
N ALA A 71 -1.53 4.31 5.35
CA ALA A 71 -2.02 5.59 4.87
C ALA A 71 -1.49 5.94 3.47
N VAL A 72 -0.24 5.55 3.18
CA VAL A 72 0.36 5.75 1.85
C VAL A 72 -0.18 4.73 0.86
N SER A 73 -0.15 3.45 1.21
CA SER A 73 -0.55 2.34 0.32
C SER A 73 -2.03 2.35 -0.02
N SER A 74 -2.93 2.79 0.88
CA SER A 74 -4.36 2.95 0.57
C SER A 74 -4.65 4.18 -0.31
N GLY A 75 -3.66 5.03 -0.57
CA GLY A 75 -3.82 6.26 -1.34
C GLY A 75 -4.38 7.45 -0.55
N LEU A 76 -4.52 7.36 0.78
CA LEU A 76 -4.94 8.49 1.63
C LEU A 76 -3.94 9.66 1.59
N LYS A 77 -2.69 9.40 1.21
CA LYS A 77 -1.64 10.42 1.03
C LYS A 77 -1.19 10.51 -0.44
N PRO A 78 -2.01 11.08 -1.35
CA PRO A 78 -1.76 11.05 -2.78
C PRO A 78 -0.50 11.81 -3.22
N ALA A 79 -0.11 12.88 -2.50
CA ALA A 79 1.11 13.62 -2.80
C ALA A 79 2.37 12.79 -2.52
N ILE A 80 2.41 12.11 -1.37
CA ILE A 80 3.50 11.20 -0.99
C ILE A 80 3.55 10.00 -1.94
N LEU A 81 2.38 9.41 -2.24
CA LEU A 81 2.32 8.27 -3.17
C LEU A 81 2.85 8.64 -4.56
N LYS A 82 2.52 9.83 -5.09
CA LYS A 82 3.08 10.31 -6.36
C LYS A 82 4.60 10.44 -6.36
N VAL A 83 5.19 10.88 -5.23
CA VAL A 83 6.65 10.95 -5.08
C VAL A 83 7.26 9.55 -5.17
N LEU A 84 6.69 8.57 -4.45
CA LEU A 84 7.22 7.20 -4.42
C LEU A 84 7.01 6.44 -5.76
N LEU A 85 5.91 6.71 -6.47
CA LEU A 85 5.67 6.17 -7.81
C LEU A 85 6.70 6.65 -8.84
N ALA A 86 7.24 7.85 -8.64
CA ALA A 86 8.28 8.44 -9.48
C ALA A 86 9.68 8.29 -8.88
N ASP A 87 9.86 7.45 -7.84
CA ASP A 87 11.14 7.30 -7.17
C ASP A 87 12.20 6.76 -8.13
N THR A 88 13.41 7.32 -8.07
CA THR A 88 14.54 6.87 -8.87
C THR A 88 14.94 5.41 -8.61
N ASN A 89 14.67 4.89 -7.41
CA ASN A 89 14.99 3.50 -7.07
C ASN A 89 13.86 2.57 -7.56
N PRO A 90 14.13 1.65 -8.50
CA PRO A 90 13.12 0.73 -9.01
C PRO A 90 12.58 -0.24 -7.95
N ASP A 91 13.32 -0.54 -6.88
CA ASP A 91 12.83 -1.44 -5.81
C ASP A 91 11.63 -0.83 -5.07
N ILE A 92 11.60 0.50 -4.93
CA ILE A 92 10.49 1.23 -4.32
C ILE A 92 9.26 1.16 -5.24
N ARG A 93 9.44 1.45 -6.53
CA ARG A 93 8.37 1.36 -7.53
C ARG A 93 7.85 -0.06 -7.67
N TYR A 94 8.75 -1.04 -7.63
CA TYR A 94 8.42 -2.46 -7.63
C TYR A 94 7.62 -2.88 -6.39
N SER A 95 8.00 -2.41 -5.21
CA SER A 95 7.26 -2.64 -3.96
C SER A 95 5.83 -2.12 -4.03
N LEU A 96 5.62 -0.93 -4.62
CA LEU A 96 4.28 -0.41 -4.90
C LEU A 96 3.53 -1.28 -5.91
N ALA A 97 4.19 -1.75 -6.97
CA ALA A 97 3.59 -2.64 -7.96
C ALA A 97 3.14 -3.99 -7.39
N GLU A 98 3.75 -4.47 -6.30
CA GLU A 98 3.36 -5.70 -5.59
C GLU A 98 2.18 -5.50 -4.62
N ASN A 99 1.78 -4.26 -4.35
CA ASN A 99 0.83 -3.94 -3.30
C ASN A 99 -0.62 -4.03 -3.81
N TYR A 100 -1.36 -5.03 -3.34
CA TYR A 100 -2.78 -5.25 -3.68
C TYR A 100 -3.74 -4.21 -3.08
N ASN A 101 -3.30 -3.46 -2.07
CA ASN A 101 -4.08 -2.39 -1.46
C ASN A 101 -3.90 -1.06 -2.21
N LEU A 102 -2.97 -0.99 -3.16
CA LEU A 102 -2.70 0.21 -3.91
C LEU A 102 -3.89 0.57 -4.81
N PRO A 103 -4.27 1.87 -4.92
CA PRO A 103 -5.31 2.28 -5.85
C PRO A 103 -5.03 1.79 -7.27
N ARG A 104 -6.07 1.37 -7.98
CA ARG A 104 -5.94 0.82 -9.34
C ARG A 104 -5.31 1.81 -10.30
N GLU A 105 -5.62 3.10 -10.14
CA GLU A 105 -5.05 4.20 -10.92
C GLU A 105 -3.54 4.32 -10.68
N ALA A 106 -3.09 4.07 -9.45
CA ALA A 106 -1.67 4.08 -9.11
C ALA A 106 -0.93 2.86 -9.68
N LEU A 107 -1.54 1.67 -9.63
CA LEU A 107 -1.01 0.48 -10.32
C LEU A 107 -0.98 0.67 -11.84
N ALA A 108 -1.97 1.35 -12.42
CA ALA A 108 -2.02 1.64 -13.84
C ALA A 108 -0.86 2.55 -14.29
N MET A 109 -0.49 3.56 -13.48
CA MET A 109 0.69 4.39 -13.77
C MET A 109 1.99 3.58 -13.88
N LEU A 110 2.12 2.49 -13.10
CA LEU A 110 3.30 1.61 -13.12
C LEU A 110 3.35 0.67 -14.34
N LEU A 111 2.31 0.61 -15.17
CA LEU A 111 2.32 -0.18 -16.41
C LEU A 111 3.24 0.41 -17.48
N ASP A 112 3.50 1.72 -17.41
CA ASP A 112 4.37 2.46 -18.32
C ASP A 112 5.77 2.69 -17.71
N ASP A 113 6.12 1.99 -16.62
CA ASP A 113 7.43 2.11 -15.97
C ASP A 113 8.57 1.68 -16.92
N GLU A 114 9.65 2.44 -16.89
CA GLU A 114 10.88 2.16 -17.65
C GLU A 114 11.51 0.81 -17.30
N ASN A 115 11.30 0.33 -16.07
CA ASN A 115 11.84 -0.94 -15.61
C ASN A 115 10.84 -2.07 -15.94
N PRO A 116 11.23 -3.04 -16.79
CA PRO A 116 10.33 -4.11 -17.23
C PRO A 116 9.87 -5.02 -16.09
N TYR A 117 10.62 -5.12 -14.99
CA TYR A 117 10.21 -5.88 -13.81
C TYR A 117 9.06 -5.19 -13.07
N VAL A 118 9.10 -3.86 -12.99
CA VAL A 118 8.04 -3.06 -12.34
C VAL A 118 6.75 -3.15 -13.14
N CYS A 119 6.78 -2.88 -14.44
CA CYS A 119 5.56 -2.91 -15.25
C CYS A 119 4.97 -4.32 -15.40
N ASN A 120 5.81 -5.36 -15.48
CA ASN A 120 5.33 -6.75 -15.46
C ASN A 120 4.68 -7.08 -14.12
N ARG A 121 5.24 -6.60 -13.01
CA ARG A 121 4.65 -6.84 -11.70
C ARG A 121 3.30 -6.14 -11.54
N ALA A 122 3.21 -4.85 -11.91
CA ALA A 122 1.98 -4.08 -11.85
C ALA A 122 0.86 -4.74 -12.66
N ARG A 123 1.18 -5.23 -13.87
CA ARG A 123 0.26 -5.99 -14.72
C ARG A 123 -0.28 -7.25 -14.03
N LYS A 124 0.59 -8.04 -13.39
CA LYS A 124 0.18 -9.25 -12.65
C LYS A 124 -0.72 -8.91 -11.46
N THR A 125 -0.40 -7.84 -10.74
CA THR A 125 -1.19 -7.37 -9.59
C THR A 125 -2.59 -6.94 -10.04
N LEU A 126 -2.69 -6.13 -11.10
CA LEU A 126 -3.98 -5.71 -11.68
C LEU A 126 -4.81 -6.90 -12.17
N GLN A 127 -4.22 -7.82 -12.94
CA GLN A 127 -4.90 -9.03 -13.40
C GLN A 127 -5.49 -9.84 -12.23
N ARG A 128 -4.75 -9.97 -11.13
CA ARG A 128 -5.23 -10.69 -9.95
C ARG A 128 -6.41 -9.98 -9.28
N LEU A 129 -6.36 -8.65 -9.17
CA LEU A 129 -7.47 -7.85 -8.63
C LEU A 129 -8.72 -7.91 -9.51
N GLU A 130 -8.55 -7.98 -10.83
CA GLU A 130 -9.65 -8.17 -11.79
C GLU A 130 -10.31 -9.54 -11.65
N VAL A 131 -9.52 -10.62 -11.57
CA VAL A 131 -10.05 -11.98 -11.38
C VAL A 131 -10.84 -12.10 -10.06
N GLN A 132 -10.32 -11.53 -8.98
CA GLN A 132 -11.03 -11.53 -7.68
C GLN A 132 -12.36 -10.75 -7.75
N PHE A 133 -12.38 -9.63 -8.47
CA PHE A 133 -13.59 -8.84 -8.67
C PHE A 133 -14.66 -9.65 -9.42
N VAL A 134 -14.30 -10.32 -10.52
CA VAL A 134 -15.24 -11.15 -11.31
C VAL A 134 -15.83 -12.28 -10.47
N HIS A 135 -15.00 -13.00 -9.69
CA HIS A 135 -15.51 -14.05 -8.80
C HIS A 135 -16.42 -13.52 -7.69
N SER A 136 -16.13 -12.34 -7.14
CA SER A 136 -16.98 -11.73 -6.11
C SER A 136 -18.37 -11.37 -6.64
N VAL A 137 -18.46 -10.83 -7.87
CA VAL A 137 -19.73 -10.44 -8.49
C VAL A 137 -20.53 -11.65 -8.97
N SER A 138 -19.89 -12.69 -9.51
CA SER A 138 -20.57 -13.92 -9.92
C SER A 138 -21.13 -14.74 -8.75
N SER A 139 -20.68 -14.49 -7.53
CA SER A 139 -21.17 -15.14 -6.30
C SER A 139 -22.38 -14.43 -5.70
N VAL A 140 -22.76 -13.26 -6.22
CA VAL A 140 -23.97 -12.55 -5.84
C VAL A 140 -25.10 -13.01 -6.76
N ASP A 141 -25.83 -14.04 -6.34
CA ASP A 141 -27.06 -14.48 -7.01
C ASP A 141 -28.06 -13.31 -7.03
N PHE A 142 -28.28 -12.71 -8.19
CA PHE A 142 -29.50 -11.96 -8.45
C PHE A 142 -30.65 -12.96 -8.53
N GLY A 143 -31.20 -13.32 -7.37
CA GLY A 143 -32.42 -14.10 -7.24
C GLY A 143 -33.59 -13.36 -7.88
N GLY A 144 -33.77 -13.56 -9.20
CA GLY A 144 -34.93 -13.11 -9.93
C GLY A 144 -36.19 -13.75 -9.35
N LYS A 145 -36.97 -12.96 -8.60
CA LYS A 145 -38.36 -13.31 -8.27
C LYS A 145 -39.12 -13.48 -9.58
N ASN A 146 -39.37 -14.72 -9.98
CA ASN A 146 -40.40 -15.05 -10.93
C ASN A 146 -41.76 -14.79 -10.27
N ASP A 147 -42.30 -13.59 -10.45
CA ASP A 147 -43.71 -13.29 -10.19
C ASP A 147 -44.58 -14.10 -11.16
N LYS A 148 -44.99 -15.30 -10.73
CA LYS A 148 -46.15 -15.97 -11.35
C LYS A 148 -47.42 -15.35 -10.79
N ARG A 149 -47.86 -14.28 -11.44
CA ARG A 149 -49.24 -13.80 -11.37
C ARG A 149 -50.11 -14.83 -12.09
N SER A 150 -50.69 -15.78 -11.34
CA SER A 150 -51.79 -16.58 -11.85
C SER A 150 -53.06 -15.75 -11.79
N GLU A 151 -53.39 -15.12 -12.91
CA GLU A 151 -54.74 -14.63 -13.21
C GLU A 151 -55.68 -15.84 -13.28
N GLY A 152 -56.83 -15.74 -12.62
CA GLY A 152 -57.89 -16.75 -12.66
C GLY A 152 -58.85 -16.52 -13.82
N VAL A 153 -59.35 -17.60 -14.42
CA VAL A 153 -60.59 -17.76 -15.20
C VAL A 153 -60.81 -19.30 -15.25
N ALA A 154 -61.93 -19.97 -14.97
CA ALA A 154 -63.33 -19.66 -14.70
C ALA A 154 -63.85 -20.62 -13.61
#